data_AF-A0A959SS73-F1
#
_entry.id   AF-A0A959SS73-F1
#
_cell.length_a   1.000
_cell.length_b   1.000
_cell.length_c   1.000
_cell.angle_alpha   90.00
_cell.angle_beta   90.00
_cell.angle_gamma   90.00
#
_symmetry.space_group_name_H-M   'P 1'
#
loop_
_entity.id
_entity.type
_entity.pdbx_description
1 polymer ?
#
loop_
_entity_poly.entity_id
_entity_poly.type
_entity_poly.pdbx_seq_one_letter_code
_entity_poly.pdbx_strand_id
1 'polypeptide(L)'
;GVTASLAGGKRPDRLVTVFAGVDNEATMQARNHFLPYPPSSPSIALMKDGKLVHFVERHHIEGRSAEMIAEHLRTVYAEFC
;
A
#
# COMPACT_ATOMS: atom_id res chain seq x y z
N GLY A 1 3.11 -10.06 -3.84
CA GLY A 1 2.95 -8.65 -4.21
C GLY A 1 3.92 -7.80 -3.43
N VAL A 2 3.51 -7.23 -2.29
CA VAL A 2 4.32 -6.29 -1.48
C VAL A 2 5.70 -6.83 -1.12
N THR A 3 5.84 -8.03 -0.57
CA THR A 3 7.17 -8.56 -0.22
C THR A 3 8.10 -8.65 -1.43
N ALA A 4 7.56 -9.01 -2.60
CA ALA A 4 8.33 -9.11 -3.84
C ALA A 4 8.68 -7.73 -4.43
N SER A 5 7.87 -6.68 -4.21
CA SER A 5 8.18 -5.33 -4.70
C SER A 5 9.37 -4.69 -3.98
N LEU A 6 9.73 -5.17 -2.80
CA LEU A 6 10.84 -4.64 -2.01
C LEU A 6 12.21 -5.16 -2.45
N ALA A 7 12.24 -6.13 -3.37
CA ALA A 7 13.47 -6.71 -3.88
C ALA A 7 14.05 -5.86 -5.03
N GLY A 8 15.24 -5.28 -4.79
CA GLY A 8 16.02 -4.55 -5.78
C GLY A 8 15.46 -3.17 -6.14
N GLY A 9 16.28 -2.12 -5.99
CA GLY A 9 15.94 -0.74 -6.38
C GLY A 9 15.45 0.14 -5.23
N LYS A 10 14.79 1.25 -5.59
CA LYS A 10 14.20 2.20 -4.65
C LYS A 10 13.03 1.56 -3.90
N ARG A 11 12.92 1.86 -2.61
CA ARG A 11 11.87 1.33 -1.72
C ARG A 11 11.55 2.33 -0.61
N PRO A 12 10.39 2.22 0.05
CA PRO A 12 10.05 3.07 1.18
C PRO A 12 10.98 2.84 2.38
N ASP A 13 11.28 3.90 3.14
CA ASP A 13 12.11 3.83 4.34
C ASP A 13 11.45 3.05 5.49
N ARG A 14 10.11 3.10 5.55
CA ARG A 14 9.31 2.47 6.58
C ARG A 14 8.26 1.57 5.95
N LEU A 15 8.13 0.37 6.52
CA LEU A 15 7.14 -0.63 6.15
C LEU A 15 6.29 -0.91 7.39
N VAL A 16 5.01 -0.64 7.29
CA VAL A 16 4.04 -0.82 8.39
C VAL A 16 2.81 -1.54 7.86
N THR A 17 2.10 -2.23 8.75
CA THR A 17 0.88 -2.95 8.42
C THR A 17 -0.11 -2.84 9.57
N VAL A 18 -1.40 -2.92 9.23
CA VAL A 18 -2.51 -3.04 10.18
C VAL A 18 -3.40 -4.18 9.71
N PHE A 19 -3.90 -4.99 10.64
CA PHE A 19 -4.69 -6.16 10.29
C PHE A 19 -6.18 -5.84 10.34
N ALA A 20 -6.78 -5.57 9.17
CA ALA A 20 -8.21 -5.31 9.07
C ALA A 20 -9.04 -6.52 9.56
N GLY A 21 -9.95 -6.28 10.50
CA GLY A 21 -10.78 -7.32 11.13
C GLY A 21 -10.22 -7.90 12.43
N VAL A 22 -8.96 -7.59 12.77
CA VAL A 22 -8.35 -7.96 14.06
C VAL A 22 -8.04 -6.69 14.85
N ASP A 23 -7.23 -5.80 14.27
CA ASP A 23 -6.81 -4.53 14.91
C ASP A 23 -7.72 -3.39 14.45
N ASN A 24 -8.97 -3.38 14.93
CA ASN A 24 -10.00 -2.46 14.43
C ASN A 24 -9.62 -0.98 14.61
N GLU A 25 -9.18 -0.58 15.80
CA GLU A 25 -8.81 0.81 16.10
C GLU A 25 -7.64 1.29 15.25
N ALA A 26 -6.56 0.49 15.19
CA ALA A 26 -5.38 0.81 14.37
C ALA A 26 -5.74 0.88 12.88
N THR A 27 -6.59 -0.02 12.39
CA THR A 27 -7.06 -0.03 10.99
C THR A 27 -7.89 1.21 10.68
N MET A 28 -8.80 1.63 11.57
CA MET A 28 -9.57 2.87 11.38
C MET A 28 -8.69 4.11 11.40
N GLN A 29 -7.75 4.19 12.34
CA GLN A 29 -6.80 5.30 12.42
C GLN A 29 -5.97 5.40 11.13
N ALA A 30 -5.45 4.27 10.62
CA ALA A 30 -4.73 4.25 9.35
C ALA A 30 -5.61 4.74 8.17
N ARG A 31 -6.87 4.29 8.10
CA ARG A 31 -7.82 4.69 7.04
C ARG A 31 -8.10 6.19 7.01
N ASN A 32 -8.05 6.88 8.15
CA ASN A 32 -8.20 8.35 8.18
C ASN A 32 -7.10 9.08 7.39
N HIS A 33 -5.92 8.47 7.22
CA HIS A 33 -4.83 9.02 6.40
C HIS A 33 -5.00 8.75 4.91
N PHE A 34 -5.98 7.92 4.50
CA PHE A 34 -6.14 7.42 3.13
C PHE A 34 -7.34 8.05 2.40
N LEU A 35 -7.90 9.15 2.90
CA LEU A 35 -9.00 9.84 2.23
C LEU A 35 -8.54 10.41 0.87
N PRO A 36 -9.41 10.43 -0.16
CA PRO A 36 -10.85 10.12 -0.13
C PRO A 36 -11.19 8.63 -0.44
N TYR A 37 -10.22 7.73 -0.43
CA TYR A 37 -10.45 6.34 -0.87
C TYR A 37 -11.37 5.58 0.09
N PRO A 38 -12.36 4.84 -0.43
CA PRO A 38 -13.26 4.06 0.41
C PRO A 38 -12.49 2.92 1.13
N PRO A 39 -12.91 2.55 2.35
CA PRO A 39 -12.25 1.50 3.10
C PRO A 39 -12.38 0.15 2.37
N SER A 40 -11.25 -0.46 2.02
CA SER A 40 -11.18 -1.79 1.41
C SER A 40 -9.99 -2.59 1.95
N SER A 41 -10.05 -3.93 1.83
CA SER A 41 -8.98 -4.83 2.28
C SER A 41 -8.89 -6.08 1.40
N PRO A 42 -7.66 -6.52 1.02
CA PRO A 42 -6.39 -5.83 1.23
C PRO A 42 -6.31 -4.51 0.44
N SER A 43 -5.54 -3.54 0.94
CA SER A 43 -5.22 -2.28 0.27
C SER A 43 -3.80 -1.85 0.65
N ILE A 44 -3.14 -1.04 -0.19
CA ILE A 44 -1.74 -0.62 0.00
C ILE A 44 -1.66 0.90 -0.18
N ALA A 45 -1.07 1.59 0.80
CA ALA A 45 -0.83 3.03 0.74
C ALA A 45 0.69 3.30 0.68
N LEU A 46 1.10 4.24 -0.17
CA LEU A 46 2.43 4.83 -0.13
C LEU A 46 2.32 6.26 0.39
N MET A 47 3.10 6.56 1.44
CA MET A 47 3.13 7.85 2.10
C MET A 47 4.49 8.51 1.88
N LYS A 48 4.50 9.83 1.66
CA LYS A 48 5.70 10.67 1.62
C LYS A 48 5.47 11.93 2.42
N ASP A 49 6.37 12.24 3.36
CA ASP A 49 6.29 13.42 4.23
C ASP A 49 4.92 13.59 4.91
N GLY A 50 4.34 12.49 5.38
CA GLY A 50 3.04 12.45 6.06
C GLY A 50 1.82 12.56 5.14
N LYS A 51 2.01 12.61 3.82
CA LYS A 51 0.94 12.70 2.82
C LYS A 51 0.82 11.42 2.02
N LEU A 52 -0.40 11.05 1.66
CA LEU A 52 -0.68 9.94 0.75
C LEU A 52 -0.27 10.37 -0.67
N VAL A 53 0.66 9.62 -1.28
CA VAL A 53 1.12 9.86 -2.65
C VAL A 53 0.66 8.80 -3.63
N HIS A 54 0.36 7.58 -3.16
CA HIS A 54 -0.23 6.54 -3.98
C HIS A 54 -1.10 5.61 -3.15
N PHE A 55 -2.18 5.09 -3.75
CA PHE A 55 -3.08 4.14 -3.08
C PHE A 55 -3.53 3.04 -4.05
N VAL A 56 -3.51 1.80 -3.56
CA VAL A 56 -3.93 0.61 -4.30
C VAL A 56 -5.12 -0.01 -3.59
N GLU A 57 -6.30 0.17 -4.17
CA GLU A 57 -7.55 -0.42 -3.72
C GLU A 57 -7.62 -1.94 -3.92
N ARG A 58 -8.50 -2.60 -3.18
CA ARG A 58 -8.74 -4.06 -3.27
C ARG A 58 -8.97 -4.54 -4.70
N HIS A 59 -9.76 -3.82 -5.49
CA HIS A 59 -10.07 -4.23 -6.87
C HIS A 59 -8.85 -4.18 -7.82
N HIS A 60 -7.78 -3.46 -7.44
CA HIS A 60 -6.51 -3.47 -8.15
C HIS A 60 -5.59 -4.62 -7.70
N ILE A 61 -5.95 -5.33 -6.64
CA ILE A 61 -5.18 -6.43 -6.07
C ILE A 61 -5.86 -7.76 -6.41
N GLU A 62 -7.18 -7.83 -6.25
CA GLU A 62 -7.97 -9.02 -6.54
C GLU A 62 -7.86 -9.42 -8.02
N GLY A 63 -7.64 -10.70 -8.26
CA GLY A 63 -7.45 -11.25 -9.60
C GLY A 63 -6.10 -10.92 -10.25
N ARG A 64 -5.20 -10.18 -9.59
CA ARG A 64 -3.85 -9.91 -10.09
C ARG A 64 -2.82 -10.85 -9.48
N SER A 65 -1.81 -11.23 -10.26
CA SER A 65 -0.68 -12.03 -9.78
C SER A 65 0.21 -11.21 -8.85
N ALA A 66 0.98 -11.92 -8.03
CA ALA A 66 1.94 -11.32 -7.12
C ALA A 66 3.00 -10.49 -7.85
N GLU A 67 3.44 -10.94 -9.02
CA GLU A 67 4.43 -10.29 -9.89
C GLU A 67 3.88 -8.99 -10.47
N MET A 68 2.64 -8.99 -10.97
CA MET A 68 2.00 -7.78 -11.50
C MET A 68 1.86 -6.69 -10.43
N ILE A 69 1.44 -7.08 -9.22
CA ILE A 69 1.38 -6.15 -8.08
C ILE A 69 2.79 -5.66 -7.72
N ALA A 70 3.78 -6.55 -7.74
CA ALA A 70 5.15 -6.19 -7.37
C ALA A 70 5.78 -5.20 -8.36
N GLU A 71 5.57 -5.40 -9.66
CA GLU A 71 6.04 -4.50 -10.71
C GLU A 71 5.37 -3.13 -10.61
N HIS A 72 4.04 -3.09 -10.47
CA HIS A 72 3.31 -1.83 -10.27
C HIS A 72 3.88 -1.04 -9.07
N LEU A 73 4.09 -1.70 -7.93
CA LEU A 73 4.66 -1.04 -6.76
C LEU A 73 6.09 -0.54 -7.00
N ARG A 74 6.94 -1.29 -7.70
CA ARG A 74 8.30 -0.84 -8.06
C ARG A 74 8.28 0.41 -8.93
N THR A 75 7.36 0.49 -9.90
CA THR A 75 7.17 1.71 -10.71
C THR A 75 6.81 2.91 -9.84
N VAL A 76 5.90 2.72 -8.88
CA VAL A 76 5.50 3.79 -7.94
C VAL A 76 6.67 4.19 -7.03
N TYR A 77 7.46 3.23 -6.53
CA TYR A 77 8.64 3.54 -5.72
C TYR A 77 9.70 4.32 -6.51
N ALA A 78 9.85 4.06 -7.81
CA ALA A 78 10.81 4.78 -8.64
C ALA A 78 10.52 6.29 -8.70
N GLU A 79 9.23 6.65 -8.69
CA GLU A 79 8.72 8.03 -8.73
C GLU A 79 8.77 8.72 -7.36
N PHE A 80 8.37 8.02 -6.30
CA PHE A 80 8.13 8.66 -5.00
C PHE A 80 9.21 8.42 -3.94
N CYS A 81 10.01 7.36 -4.05
CA CYS A 81 11.13 7.07 -3.14
C CYS A 81 12.45 7.60 -3.73
#